data_AF-A0A358I2U4-F1
#
_entry.id   AF-A0A358I2U4-F1
#
_cell.length_a   1.000
_cell.length_b   1.000
_cell.length_c   1.000
_cell.angle_alpha   90.00
_cell.angle_beta   90.00
_cell.angle_gamma   90.00
#
_symmetry.space_group_name_H-M   'P 1'
#
loop_
_entity.id
_entity.type
_entity.pdbx_description
1 polymer ?
#
loop_
_entity_poly.entity_id
_entity_poly.type
_entity_poly.pdbx_seq_one_letter_code
_entity_poly.pdbx_strand_id
1 'polypeptide(L)'
;MSLEDKFLRPCETSEQFPSKEEITRVFETILQGQNYRELRIVSNETEVSLYEIEVLLENGEKLEYNYQKATYDYRNKALPPGAQFSASIHKIRYDAEGVPYSGECVANYLDGKWEYVSQ
;
A
#
# COMPACT_ATOMS: atom_id res chain seq x y z
N MET A 1 -46.98 -4.02 -9.57
CA MET A 1 -45.51 -3.94 -9.39
C MET A 1 -45.11 -2.49 -9.56
N SER A 2 -44.65 -1.84 -8.48
CA SER A 2 -44.29 -0.42 -8.46
C SER A 2 -43.06 -0.16 -9.33
N LEU A 3 -43.03 1.00 -9.98
CA LEU A 3 -41.95 1.51 -10.83
C LEU A 3 -40.69 1.95 -10.04
N GLU A 4 -40.66 1.72 -8.74
CA GLU A 4 -39.65 2.24 -7.81
C GLU A 4 -38.40 1.36 -7.69
N ASP A 5 -38.39 0.15 -8.25
CA ASP A 5 -37.23 -0.76 -8.19
C ASP A 5 -36.12 -0.45 -9.23
N LYS A 6 -36.20 0.65 -9.98
CA LYS A 6 -35.28 0.96 -11.10
C LYS A 6 -34.14 1.94 -10.79
N PHE A 7 -33.99 2.41 -9.56
CA PHE A 7 -32.94 3.37 -9.22
C PHE A 7 -32.23 3.06 -7.89
N LEU A 8 -31.90 1.79 -7.65
CA LEU A 8 -30.71 1.51 -6.85
C LEU A 8 -29.50 1.96 -7.69
N ARG A 9 -29.12 3.23 -7.54
CA ARG A 9 -27.76 3.66 -7.89
C ARG A 9 -26.82 2.64 -7.25
N PRO A 10 -25.76 2.17 -7.93
CA PRO A 10 -24.68 1.52 -7.20
C PRO A 10 -24.35 2.47 -6.06
N CYS A 11 -24.46 1.98 -4.82
CA CYS A 11 -23.89 2.71 -3.70
C CYS A 11 -22.43 2.89 -4.11
N GLU A 12 -22.05 4.11 -4.53
CA GLU A 12 -20.64 4.45 -4.73
C GLU A 12 -20.05 4.41 -3.33
N THR A 13 -19.74 3.20 -2.87
CA THR A 13 -19.04 3.00 -1.62
C THR A 13 -17.70 3.67 -1.82
N SER A 14 -17.51 4.82 -1.15
CA SER A 14 -16.20 5.45 -1.02
C SER A 14 -15.20 4.35 -0.67
N GLU A 15 -14.04 4.37 -1.33
CA GLU A 15 -12.98 3.42 -1.00
C GLU A 15 -12.71 3.47 0.48
N GLN A 16 -12.72 2.30 1.11
CA GLN A 16 -12.27 2.15 2.48
C GLN A 16 -10.77 1.94 2.41
N PHE A 17 -9.99 2.85 2.98
CA PHE A 17 -8.54 2.70 3.04
C PHE A 17 -8.14 1.80 4.22
N PRO A 18 -7.01 1.09 4.10
CA PRO A 18 -6.61 0.12 5.11
C PRO A 18 -6.24 0.83 6.42
N SER A 19 -6.56 0.20 7.56
CA SER A 19 -6.15 0.73 8.87
C SER A 19 -4.65 0.56 9.10
N LYS A 20 -4.08 1.22 10.13
CA LYS A 20 -2.68 0.98 10.53
C LYS A 20 -2.45 -0.51 10.81
N GLU A 21 -3.35 -1.17 11.52
CA GLU A 21 -3.26 -2.59 11.88
C GLU A 21 -3.29 -3.48 10.64
N GLU A 22 -4.11 -3.16 9.65
CA GLU A 22 -4.13 -3.90 8.38
C GLU A 22 -2.83 -3.73 7.61
N ILE A 23 -2.30 -2.51 7.49
CA ILE A 23 -1.00 -2.26 6.85
C ILE A 23 0.12 -3.01 7.57
N THR A 24 0.11 -3.01 8.92
CA THR A 24 1.07 -3.79 9.74
C THR A 24 1.01 -5.28 9.40
N ARG A 25 -0.18 -5.88 9.30
CA ARG A 25 -0.30 -7.31 8.93
C ARG A 25 0.25 -7.61 7.53
N VAL A 26 0.10 -6.67 6.60
CA VAL A 26 0.67 -6.80 5.25
C VAL A 26 2.20 -6.76 5.33
N PHE A 27 2.78 -5.84 6.10
CA PHE A 27 4.23 -5.85 6.36
C PHE A 27 4.70 -7.16 6.98
N GLU A 28 4.05 -7.65 8.03
CA GLU A 28 4.39 -8.93 8.67
C GLU A 28 4.34 -10.10 7.69
N THR A 29 3.34 -10.12 6.80
CA THR A 29 3.19 -11.13 5.75
C THR A 29 4.34 -11.07 4.75
N ILE A 30 4.71 -9.87 4.29
CA ILE A 30 5.83 -9.65 3.34
C ILE A 30 7.17 -10.02 3.98
N LEU A 31 7.36 -9.68 5.25
CA LEU A 31 8.62 -9.84 5.96
C LEU A 31 8.90 -11.27 6.44
N GLN A 32 7.89 -12.13 6.49
CA GLN A 32 8.04 -13.55 6.85
C GLN A 32 8.83 -13.77 8.15
N GLY A 33 8.57 -12.92 9.15
CA GLY A 33 9.21 -13.01 10.48
C GLY A 33 10.51 -12.19 10.62
N GLN A 34 10.93 -11.43 9.62
CA GLN A 34 12.01 -10.45 9.80
C GLN A 34 11.56 -9.32 10.74
N ASN A 35 12.45 -8.93 11.66
CA ASN A 35 12.23 -7.78 12.52
C ASN A 35 12.40 -6.48 11.72
N TYR A 36 11.58 -5.49 12.03
CA TYR A 36 11.65 -4.16 11.43
C TYR A 36 11.54 -3.06 12.48
N ARG A 37 11.91 -1.85 12.08
CA ARG A 37 11.72 -0.60 12.82
C ARG A 37 10.73 0.28 12.08
N GLU A 38 9.76 0.88 12.79
CA GLU A 38 8.93 1.95 12.23
C GLU A 38 9.79 3.20 12.00
N LEU A 39 9.81 3.73 10.78
CA LEU A 39 10.51 4.98 10.45
C LEU A 39 9.56 6.17 10.57
N ARG A 40 8.39 6.07 9.94
CA ARG A 40 7.47 7.19 9.81
C ARG A 40 6.04 6.71 9.58
N ILE A 41 5.09 7.43 10.18
CA ILE A 41 3.67 7.28 9.91
C ILE A 41 3.06 8.65 9.70
N VAL A 42 2.27 8.82 8.64
CA VAL A 42 1.44 10.00 8.42
C VAL A 42 0.01 9.53 8.29
N SER A 43 -0.83 9.95 9.23
CA SER A 43 -2.26 9.64 9.27
C SER A 43 -3.07 10.86 9.66
N ASN A 44 -4.34 10.86 9.28
CA ASN A 44 -5.36 11.74 9.85
C ASN A 44 -6.29 10.92 10.77
N GLU A 45 -7.42 11.49 11.19
CA GLU A 45 -8.37 10.83 12.11
C GLU A 45 -8.95 9.52 11.55
N THR A 46 -8.97 9.36 10.22
CA THR A 46 -9.69 8.27 9.55
C THR A 46 -8.80 7.36 8.72
N GLU A 47 -7.61 7.81 8.30
CA GLU A 47 -6.81 7.14 7.28
C GLU A 47 -5.30 7.32 7.47
N VAL A 48 -4.55 6.28 7.10
CA VAL A 48 -3.09 6.36 6.93
C VAL A 48 -2.78 6.75 5.49
N SER A 49 -1.99 7.82 5.30
CA SER A 49 -1.53 8.27 3.99
C SER A 49 -0.14 7.72 3.64
N LEU A 50 0.70 7.50 4.66
CA LEU A 50 2.07 6.99 4.54
C LEU A 50 2.42 6.14 5.77
N TYR A 51 3.09 5.02 5.55
CA TYR A 51 3.70 4.23 6.62
C TYR A 51 4.99 3.58 6.09
N GLU A 52 6.11 3.94 6.69
CA GLU A 52 7.45 3.51 6.31
C GLU A 52 8.07 2.67 7.43
N ILE A 53 8.63 1.51 7.07
CA ILE A 53 9.38 0.64 7.98
C ILE A 53 10.74 0.30 7.38
N GLU A 54 11.69 -0.06 8.23
CA GLU A 54 13.05 -0.44 7.86
C GLU A 54 13.44 -1.81 8.40
N VAL A 55 14.12 -2.60 7.59
CA VAL A 55 14.80 -3.84 7.98
C VAL A 55 16.29 -3.67 7.74
N LEU A 56 17.09 -3.85 8.79
CA LEU A 56 18.55 -3.88 8.68
C LEU A 56 19.02 -5.31 8.39
N LEU A 57 19.84 -5.48 7.37
CA LEU A 57 20.43 -6.76 6.99
C LEU A 57 21.80 -6.93 7.64
N GLU A 58 22.24 -8.18 7.80
CA GLU A 58 23.51 -8.50 8.48
C GLU A 58 24.74 -7.93 7.75
N ASN A 59 24.66 -7.74 6.43
CA ASN A 59 25.73 -7.17 5.60
C ASN A 59 25.80 -5.63 5.68
N GLY A 60 24.98 -4.99 6.51
CA GLY A 60 24.90 -3.54 6.66
C GLY A 60 23.99 -2.85 5.64
N GLU A 61 23.48 -3.57 4.64
CA GLU A 61 22.42 -3.06 3.77
C GLU A 61 21.11 -2.89 4.54
N LYS A 62 20.20 -2.10 3.98
CA LYS A 62 18.84 -1.97 4.52
C LYS A 62 17.77 -2.07 3.45
N LEU A 63 16.60 -2.53 3.89
CA LEU A 63 15.36 -2.52 3.12
C LEU A 63 14.42 -1.51 3.77
N GLU A 64 13.81 -0.64 2.96
CA GLU A 64 12.67 0.17 3.41
C GLU A 64 11.41 -0.32 2.70
N TYR A 65 10.31 -0.40 3.44
CA TYR A 65 8.98 -0.70 2.89
C TYR A 65 8.08 0.49 3.16
N ASN A 66 7.53 1.04 2.09
CA ASN A 66 6.79 2.30 2.10
C ASN A 66 5.38 2.04 1.58
N TYR A 67 4.42 1.99 2.50
CA TYR A 67 2.99 2.10 2.17
C TYR A 67 2.68 3.55 1.80
N GLN A 68 2.02 3.77 0.66
CA GLN A 68 1.59 5.10 0.25
C GLN A 68 0.21 5.05 -0.43
N LYS A 69 -0.66 5.98 -0.02
CA LYS A 69 -1.95 6.22 -0.66
C LYS A 69 -1.76 6.96 -1.99
N ALA A 70 -2.55 6.60 -3.00
CA ALA A 70 -2.56 7.32 -4.27
C ALA A 70 -3.02 8.79 -4.07
N THR A 71 -2.30 9.71 -4.71
CA THR A 71 -2.63 11.15 -4.73
C THR A 71 -3.35 11.58 -6.01
N TYR A 72 -3.69 10.61 -6.86
CA TYR A 72 -4.37 10.77 -8.14
C TYR A 72 -5.70 9.99 -8.16
N ASP A 73 -6.54 10.25 -9.15
CA ASP A 73 -7.76 9.47 -9.39
C ASP A 73 -7.40 8.10 -9.99
N TYR A 74 -7.21 7.11 -9.12
CA TYR A 74 -6.89 5.72 -9.49
C TYR A 74 -8.05 5.02 -10.23
N ARG A 75 -9.26 5.59 -10.22
CA ARG A 75 -10.40 5.07 -11.00
C ARG A 75 -10.41 5.59 -12.43
N ASN A 76 -9.47 6.46 -12.79
CA ASN A 76 -9.35 6.98 -14.15
C ASN A 76 -9.00 5.85 -15.12
N LYS A 77 -9.95 5.49 -15.98
CA LYS A 77 -9.82 4.41 -16.98
C LYS A 77 -8.77 4.67 -18.05
N ALA A 78 -8.24 5.90 -18.15
CA ALA A 78 -7.12 6.22 -19.03
C ALA A 78 -5.76 5.82 -18.43
N LEU A 79 -5.69 5.48 -17.13
CA LEU A 79 -4.49 4.98 -16.50
C LEU A 79 -4.17 3.56 -17.00
N PRO A 80 -2.88 3.22 -17.15
CA PRO A 80 -2.49 1.84 -17.44
C PRO A 80 -2.98 0.91 -16.32
N PRO A 81 -3.29 -0.37 -16.59
CA PRO A 81 -3.82 -1.29 -15.58
C PRO A 81 -2.97 -1.35 -14.30
N GLY A 82 -1.65 -1.27 -14.42
CA GLY A 82 -0.72 -1.26 -13.27
C GLY A 82 -0.71 0.02 -12.42
N ALA A 83 -1.50 1.04 -12.78
CA ALA A 83 -1.64 2.29 -12.04
C ALA A 83 -3.06 2.52 -11.50
N GLN A 84 -3.97 1.56 -11.64
CA GLN A 84 -5.35 1.67 -11.14
C GLN A 84 -5.47 1.10 -9.73
N PHE A 85 -4.66 1.61 -8.79
CA PHE A 85 -4.66 1.17 -7.39
C PHE A 85 -4.80 2.36 -6.44
N SER A 86 -5.54 2.18 -5.35
CA SER A 86 -5.83 3.24 -4.39
C SER A 86 -4.69 3.44 -3.38
N ALA A 87 -3.86 2.42 -3.16
CA ALA A 87 -2.59 2.51 -2.44
C ALA A 87 -1.62 1.39 -2.88
N SER A 88 -0.34 1.53 -2.52
CA SER A 88 0.69 0.51 -2.80
C SER A 88 1.74 0.46 -1.68
N ILE A 89 2.46 -0.67 -1.61
CA ILE A 89 3.67 -0.82 -0.80
C ILE A 89 4.84 -1.03 -1.75
N HIS A 90 5.87 -0.20 -1.58
CA HIS A 90 7.11 -0.31 -2.33
C HIS A 90 8.25 -0.73 -1.41
N LYS A 91 9.08 -1.65 -1.89
CA LYS A 91 10.34 -2.04 -1.25
C LYS A 91 11.49 -1.32 -1.93
N ILE A 92 12.34 -0.66 -1.16
CA ILE A 92 13.55 0.01 -1.62
C ILE A 92 14.74 -0.66 -0.96
N ARG A 93 15.78 -0.98 -1.73
CA ARG A 93 17.04 -1.53 -1.24
C ARG A 93 18.10 -0.45 -1.24
N TYR A 94 18.83 -0.35 -0.13
CA TYR A 94 19.96 0.54 0.02
C TYR A 94 21.21 -0.26 0.33
N ASP A 95 22.34 0.16 -0.23
CA ASP A 95 23.62 -0.43 0.11
C ASP A 95 24.07 -0.03 1.54
N ALA A 96 25.20 -0.55 1.99
CA ALA A 96 25.74 -0.27 3.33
C ALA A 96 26.14 1.20 3.54
N GLU A 97 26.26 1.99 2.47
CA GLU A 97 26.53 3.42 2.51
C GLU A 97 25.23 4.25 2.55
N GLY A 98 24.08 3.59 2.45
CA GLY A 98 22.76 4.20 2.46
C GLY A 98 22.32 4.74 1.10
N VAL A 99 22.93 4.30 0.00
CA VAL A 99 22.55 4.69 -1.36
C VAL A 99 21.48 3.74 -1.91
N PRO A 100 20.32 4.23 -2.37
CA PRO A 100 19.29 3.38 -2.95
C PRO A 100 19.75 2.83 -4.31
N TYR A 101 19.65 1.51 -4.50
CA TYR A 101 20.06 0.85 -5.75
C TYR A 101 18.94 0.02 -6.41
N SER A 102 17.82 -0.22 -5.72
CA SER A 102 16.68 -0.95 -6.28
C SER A 102 15.38 -0.49 -5.64
N GLY A 103 14.29 -0.53 -6.40
CA GLY A 103 12.95 -0.22 -5.93
C GLY A 103 11.90 -1.01 -6.70
N GLU A 104 10.92 -1.57 -6.01
CA GLU A 104 9.85 -2.37 -6.63
C GLU A 104 8.55 -2.31 -5.84
N CYS A 105 7.41 -2.43 -6.53
CA CYS A 105 6.13 -2.61 -5.86
C CYS A 105 6.00 -4.06 -5.39
N VAL A 106 5.57 -4.26 -4.15
CA VAL A 106 5.41 -5.58 -3.54
C VAL A 106 3.96 -5.90 -3.15
N ALA A 107 3.11 -4.88 -3.03
CA ALA A 107 1.68 -5.07 -2.84
C ALA A 107 0.91 -3.84 -3.33
N ASN A 108 -0.28 -4.06 -3.89
CA ASN A 108 -1.22 -3.01 -4.27
C ASN A 108 -2.54 -3.19 -3.51
N TYR A 109 -3.26 -2.10 -3.31
CA TYR A 109 -4.56 -2.07 -2.66
C TYR A 109 -5.61 -1.44 -3.56
N LEU A 110 -6.77 -2.09 -3.66
CA LEU A 110 -7.94 -1.59 -4.37
C LEU A 110 -9.20 -2.30 -3.88
N ASP A 111 -10.30 -1.54 -3.74
CA ASP A 111 -11.64 -2.06 -3.44
C ASP A 111 -11.64 -2.97 -2.20
N GLY A 112 -10.90 -2.57 -1.16
CA GLY A 112 -10.83 -3.30 0.11
C GLY A 112 -9.85 -4.48 0.14
N LYS A 113 -9.07 -4.70 -0.92
CA LYS A 113 -8.26 -5.92 -1.10
C LYS A 113 -6.80 -5.61 -1.37
N TRP A 114 -5.93 -6.45 -0.80
CA TRP A 114 -4.51 -6.47 -1.09
C TRP A 114 -4.18 -7.50 -2.17
N GLU A 115 -3.45 -7.06 -3.19
CA GLU A 115 -2.85 -7.90 -4.23
C GLU A 115 -1.33 -7.89 -4.05
N TYR A 116 -0.76 -9.03 -3.67
CA TYR A 116 0.69 -9.20 -3.53
C TYR A 116 1.31 -9.37 -4.91
N VAL A 117 2.33 -8.56 -5.20
CA VAL A 117 3.09 -8.66 -6.45
C VAL A 117 4.15 -9.74 -6.23
N SER A 118 3.93 -10.92 -6.81
CA SER A 118 4.88 -12.03 -6.77
C SER A 118 6.22 -11.64 -7.40
N GLN A 119 7.31 -11.92 -6.69
CA GLN A 119 8.69 -11.78 -7.16
C GLN A 119 9.21 -13.08 -7.78
#